data_AF-A0A961S581-F1
#
_entry.id   AF-A0A961S581-F1
#
_cell.length_a   1.000
_cell.length_b   1.000
_cell.length_c   1.000
_cell.angle_alpha   90.00
_cell.angle_beta   90.00
_cell.angle_gamma   90.00
#
_symmetry.space_group_name_H-M   'P 1'
#
loop_
_entity.id
_entity.type
_entity.pdbx_description
1 polymer ?
#
loop_
_entity_poly.entity_id
_entity_poly.type
_entity_poly.pdbx_seq_one_letter_code
_entity_poly.pdbx_strand_id
1 'polypeptide(L)'
;MVKPPEGAVVQGETYIGPVFDESGMRFFLVFNEELKAFYYIMDETTPPADQFNISSVSDRITIGIRTGFAYYADRFANRKILVGVNVLNTSVNNYLDGPFDQLPDNFIPGDRLQRAILSASPEMEGQMDRLGNSPDGETRYLIAPYLQYEEESELSLVSECAAHEELPVYYNCFSFVGL
;
A
#
# COMPACT_ATOMS: atom_id res chain seq x y z
N MET A 1 19.60 2.93 3.88
CA MET A 1 18.25 2.84 3.27
C MET A 1 17.94 1.38 3.04
N VAL A 2 16.86 0.87 3.64
CA VAL A 2 16.38 -0.50 3.40
C VAL A 2 16.00 -0.58 1.92
N LYS A 3 16.34 -1.69 1.26
CA LYS A 3 16.03 -1.90 -0.15
C LYS A 3 15.07 -3.08 -0.28
N PRO A 4 14.11 -3.01 -1.21
CA PRO A 4 13.29 -4.17 -1.55
C PRO A 4 14.17 -5.32 -2.05
N PRO A 5 13.82 -6.58 -1.74
CA PRO A 5 14.49 -7.74 -2.32
C PRO A 5 14.27 -7.78 -3.83
N GLU A 6 15.11 -8.53 -4.54
CA GLU A 6 15.00 -8.71 -5.98
C GLU A 6 13.61 -9.26 -6.35
N GLY A 7 12.95 -8.63 -7.33
CA GLY A 7 11.62 -9.01 -7.79
C GLY A 7 10.44 -8.44 -6.99
N ALA A 8 10.66 -7.72 -5.88
CA ALA A 8 9.56 -7.08 -5.14
C ALA A 8 9.05 -5.79 -5.80
N VAL A 9 9.90 -5.13 -6.59
CA VAL A 9 9.54 -4.01 -7.48
C VAL A 9 9.52 -4.56 -8.89
N VAL A 10 8.36 -4.51 -9.55
CA VAL A 10 8.19 -5.08 -10.90
C VAL A 10 8.43 -4.04 -11.99
N GLN A 11 8.43 -4.46 -13.24
CA GLN A 11 8.57 -3.55 -14.37
C GLN A 11 7.45 -2.50 -14.38
N GLY A 12 7.82 -1.24 -14.60
CA GLY A 12 6.88 -0.10 -14.58
C GLY A 12 6.66 0.50 -13.20
N GLU A 13 7.22 -0.10 -12.14
CA GLU A 13 7.17 0.46 -10.79
C GLU A 13 8.47 1.18 -10.41
N THR A 14 8.30 2.29 -9.70
CA THR A 14 9.37 3.01 -9.04
C THR A 14 9.27 2.84 -7.53
N TYR A 15 10.35 2.38 -6.91
CA TYR A 15 10.46 2.33 -5.45
C TYR A 15 10.55 3.75 -4.87
N ILE A 16 9.63 4.10 -3.98
CA ILE A 16 9.57 5.41 -3.31
C ILE A 16 10.44 5.40 -2.07
N GLY A 17 10.17 4.49 -1.12
CA GLY A 17 10.91 4.39 0.13
C GLY A 17 10.32 3.38 1.13
N PRO A 18 11.02 3.12 2.24
CA PRO A 18 10.58 2.17 3.27
C PRO A 18 9.63 2.84 4.28
N VAL A 19 8.44 2.27 4.45
CA VAL A 19 7.44 2.74 5.41
C VAL A 19 7.48 1.87 6.66
N PHE A 20 7.64 2.52 7.82
CA PHE A 20 7.61 1.88 9.13
C PHE A 20 6.33 2.35 9.82
N ASP A 21 5.31 1.50 9.76
CA ASP A 21 4.00 1.83 10.27
C ASP A 21 3.96 1.74 11.80
N GLU A 22 3.09 2.52 12.44
CA GLU A 22 2.96 2.51 13.91
C GLU A 22 2.42 1.19 14.44
N SER A 23 1.73 0.40 13.60
CA SER A 23 1.39 -0.98 13.91
C SER A 23 2.61 -1.88 14.12
N GLY A 24 3.83 -1.43 13.76
CA GLY A 24 5.05 -2.24 13.75
C GLY A 24 5.24 -3.03 12.45
N MET A 25 4.30 -2.94 11.51
CA MET A 25 4.46 -3.50 10.17
C MET A 25 5.39 -2.63 9.33
N ARG A 26 6.06 -3.26 8.37
CA ARG A 26 7.04 -2.61 7.50
C ARG A 26 6.65 -2.84 6.04
N PHE A 27 6.84 -1.81 5.22
CA PHE A 27 6.47 -1.85 3.82
C PHE A 27 7.52 -1.18 2.93
N PHE A 28 7.51 -1.55 1.66
CA PHE A 28 8.08 -0.76 0.58
C PHE A 28 6.94 -0.05 -0.15
N LEU A 29 6.94 1.28 -0.11
CA LEU A 29 6.03 2.07 -0.94
C LEU A 29 6.58 2.10 -2.37
N VAL A 30 5.78 1.62 -3.31
CA VAL A 30 6.08 1.63 -4.75
C VAL A 30 5.00 2.41 -5.50
N PHE A 31 5.38 2.97 -6.65
CA PHE A 31 4.47 3.68 -7.54
C PHE A 31 4.54 3.08 -8.93
N ASN A 32 3.41 2.63 -9.46
CA ASN A 32 3.27 2.19 -10.84
C ASN A 32 3.06 3.41 -11.75
N GLU A 33 4.01 3.67 -12.64
CA GLU A 33 4.01 4.89 -13.46
C GLU A 33 2.96 4.87 -14.56
N GLU A 34 2.61 3.69 -15.08
CA GLU A 34 1.60 3.53 -16.13
C GLU A 34 0.18 3.67 -15.57
N LEU A 35 -0.08 3.01 -14.44
CA LEU A 35 -1.38 3.01 -13.78
C LEU A 35 -1.58 4.22 -12.86
N LYS A 36 -0.51 4.97 -12.58
CA LYS A 36 -0.48 6.10 -11.63
C LYS A 36 -0.99 5.70 -10.24
N ALA A 37 -0.66 4.48 -9.82
CA ALA A 37 -1.17 3.87 -8.59
C ALA A 37 -0.03 3.61 -7.61
N PHE A 38 -0.31 3.81 -6.33
CA PHE A 38 0.59 3.43 -5.24
C PHE A 38 0.28 2.02 -4.75
N TYR A 39 1.30 1.29 -4.29
CA TYR A 39 1.12 0.03 -3.58
C TYR A 39 2.06 -0.05 -2.36
N TYR A 40 1.57 -0.67 -1.29
CA TYR A 40 2.41 -1.05 -0.16
C TYR A 40 2.76 -2.53 -0.27
N ILE A 41 4.05 -2.80 -0.46
CA ILE A 41 4.58 -4.17 -0.50
C ILE A 41 5.10 -4.53 0.89
N MET A 42 4.63 -5.64 1.47
CA MET A 42 5.09 -6.07 2.78
C MET A 42 6.59 -6.34 2.78
N ASP A 43 7.31 -5.78 3.75
CA ASP A 43 8.73 -6.01 3.94
C ASP A 43 8.98 -7.30 4.73
N GLU A 44 9.22 -8.38 4.01
CA GLU A 44 9.58 -9.70 4.57
C GLU A 44 11.10 -9.89 4.73
N THR A 45 11.92 -8.84 4.64
CA THR A 45 13.39 -8.94 4.87
C THR A 45 13.75 -9.25 6.32
N THR A 46 12.81 -8.99 7.23
CA THR A 46 12.83 -9.44 8.63
C THR A 46 11.48 -10.09 8.94
N PRO A 47 11.41 -11.01 9.92
CA PRO A 47 10.12 -11.58 10.35
C PRO A 47 9.10 -10.46 10.64
N PRO A 48 7.91 -10.49 10.00
CA PRO A 48 6.89 -9.50 10.25
C PRO A 48 6.43 -9.52 11.71
N ALA A 49 6.04 -8.36 12.24
CA ALA A 49 5.54 -8.22 13.62
C ALA A 49 4.06 -8.65 13.76
N ASP A 50 3.66 -9.69 13.03
CA ASP A 50 2.32 -10.28 13.09
C ASP A 50 2.38 -11.78 12.76
N GLN A 51 1.31 -12.48 13.11
CA GLN A 51 0.99 -13.82 12.62
C GLN A 51 -0.14 -13.71 11.61
N PHE A 52 -0.25 -14.70 10.71
CA PHE A 52 -1.19 -14.62 9.61
C PHE A 52 -2.10 -15.85 9.55
N ASN A 53 -3.39 -15.61 9.35
CA ASN A 53 -4.34 -16.62 8.94
C ASN A 53 -4.58 -16.53 7.43
N ILE A 54 -4.83 -17.66 6.79
CA ILE A 54 -5.32 -17.69 5.41
C ILE A 54 -6.78 -17.24 5.42
N SER A 55 -7.14 -16.37 4.49
CA SER A 55 -8.53 -15.94 4.30
C SER A 55 -9.40 -17.11 3.79
N SER A 56 -10.61 -17.20 4.31
CA SER A 56 -11.71 -18.01 3.80
C SER A 56 -12.13 -17.66 2.35
N VAL A 57 -11.82 -16.44 1.87
CA VAL A 57 -12.13 -16.00 0.51
C VAL A 57 -11.16 -16.55 -0.53
N SER A 58 -9.86 -16.54 -0.23
CA SER A 58 -8.83 -16.97 -1.16
C SER A 58 -7.57 -17.41 -0.43
N ASP A 59 -6.95 -18.49 -0.88
CA ASP A 59 -5.66 -18.98 -0.39
C ASP A 59 -4.48 -18.04 -0.72
N ARG A 60 -4.70 -17.08 -1.61
CA ARG A 60 -3.75 -16.02 -1.93
C ARG A 60 -3.87 -14.82 -1.00
N ILE A 61 -4.88 -14.78 -0.15
CA ILE A 61 -5.07 -13.71 0.82
C ILE A 61 -4.71 -14.21 2.21
N THR A 62 -3.84 -13.48 2.88
CA THR A 62 -3.49 -13.70 4.29
C THR A 62 -3.81 -12.48 5.11
N ILE A 63 -4.35 -12.67 6.32
CA ILE A 63 -4.80 -11.59 7.20
C ILE A 63 -4.00 -11.64 8.49
N GLY A 64 -3.45 -10.49 8.87
CA GLY A 64 -2.76 -10.31 10.15
C GLY A 64 -3.70 -10.54 11.33
N ILE A 65 -3.34 -11.43 12.25
CA ILE A 65 -4.16 -11.75 13.43
C ILE A 65 -4.27 -10.52 14.34
N ARG A 66 -3.19 -9.76 14.48
CA ARG A 66 -3.16 -8.56 15.31
C ARG A 66 -3.64 -7.33 14.56
N THR A 67 -3.17 -7.11 13.33
CA THR A 67 -3.45 -5.85 12.62
C THR A 67 -4.76 -5.86 11.84
N GLY A 68 -5.28 -7.03 11.45
CA GLY A 68 -6.36 -7.10 10.46
C GLY A 68 -5.96 -6.54 9.10
N PHE A 69 -4.66 -6.46 8.79
CA PHE A 69 -4.20 -6.11 7.45
C PHE A 69 -4.30 -7.34 6.55
N ALA A 70 -4.97 -7.18 5.41
CA ALA A 70 -5.11 -8.21 4.39
C ALA A 70 -4.07 -8.02 3.29
N TYR A 71 -3.36 -9.11 2.99
CA TYR A 71 -2.28 -9.13 2.02
C TYR A 71 -2.59 -10.11 0.90
N TYR A 72 -2.49 -9.67 -0.34
CA TYR A 72 -2.60 -10.53 -1.51
C TYR A 72 -1.20 -10.98 -1.97
N ALA A 73 -1.01 -12.29 -2.10
CA ALA A 73 0.19 -12.88 -2.70
C ALA A 73 0.14 -12.67 -4.21
N ASP A 74 1.04 -11.85 -4.75
CA ASP A 74 1.08 -11.49 -6.17
C ASP A 74 1.29 -12.75 -7.05
N ARG A 75 0.51 -12.91 -8.13
CA ARG A 75 0.64 -14.01 -9.11
C ARG A 75 1.88 -13.89 -9.98
N PHE A 76 2.34 -12.67 -10.25
CA PHE A 76 3.42 -12.42 -11.22
C PHE A 76 4.75 -12.01 -10.57
N ALA A 77 4.78 -11.85 -9.25
CA ALA A 77 5.99 -11.53 -8.50
C ALA A 77 5.99 -12.16 -7.11
N ASN A 78 7.17 -12.43 -6.56
CA ASN A 78 7.30 -12.96 -5.20
C ASN A 78 7.19 -11.83 -4.17
N ARG A 79 5.96 -11.38 -3.92
CA ARG A 79 5.66 -10.28 -2.99
C ARG A 79 4.24 -10.36 -2.46
N LYS A 80 3.99 -9.66 -1.36
CA LYS A 80 2.66 -9.50 -0.77
C LYS A 80 2.26 -8.03 -0.80
N ILE A 81 1.13 -7.75 -1.42
CA ILE A 81 0.58 -6.40 -1.56
C ILE A 81 -0.46 -6.19 -0.46
N LEU A 82 -0.40 -5.08 0.27
CA LEU A 82 -1.48 -4.68 1.18
C LEU A 82 -2.71 -4.31 0.35
N VAL A 83 -3.80 -5.07 0.51
CA VAL A 83 -5.03 -4.89 -0.27
C VAL A 83 -6.24 -4.54 0.58
N GLY A 84 -6.14 -4.72 1.90
CA GLY A 84 -7.20 -4.31 2.81
C GLY A 84 -6.71 -3.97 4.21
N VAL A 85 -7.41 -3.04 4.85
CA VAL A 85 -7.27 -2.70 6.27
C VAL A 85 -8.65 -2.78 6.93
N ASN A 86 -8.73 -3.42 8.09
CA ASN A 86 -10.01 -3.59 8.77
C ASN A 86 -10.58 -2.25 9.29
N VAL A 87 -11.81 -1.90 8.90
CA VAL A 87 -12.44 -0.60 9.20
C VAL A 87 -12.69 -0.35 10.68
N LEU A 88 -12.74 -1.40 11.51
CA LEU A 88 -12.87 -1.22 12.96
C LEU A 88 -11.63 -0.55 13.55
N ASN A 89 -10.46 -0.70 12.92
CA ASN A 89 -9.24 -0.02 13.35
C ASN A 89 -9.19 1.44 12.88
N THR A 90 -9.67 1.72 11.66
CA THR A 90 -9.74 3.10 11.12
C THR A 90 -10.79 3.93 11.87
N SER A 91 -11.94 3.35 12.18
CA SER A 91 -13.04 4.05 12.87
C SER A 91 -12.73 4.48 14.30
N VAL A 92 -11.82 3.80 14.99
CA VAL A 92 -11.38 4.15 16.35
C VAL A 92 -10.08 4.95 16.38
N ASN A 93 -9.49 5.24 15.21
CA ASN A 93 -8.25 6.00 15.05
C ASN A 93 -7.12 5.48 15.97
N ASN A 94 -6.81 4.19 15.85
CA ASN A 94 -5.74 3.53 16.59
C ASN A 94 -4.55 3.23 15.67
N TYR A 95 -3.47 2.71 16.24
CA TYR A 95 -2.23 2.36 15.53
C TYR A 95 -2.35 1.30 14.41
N LEU A 96 -3.55 0.83 14.08
CA LEU A 96 -3.82 -0.25 13.11
C LEU A 96 -4.74 0.24 11.97
N ASP A 97 -4.87 1.54 11.78
CA ASP A 97 -5.67 2.19 10.74
C ASP A 97 -4.98 2.18 9.36
N GLY A 98 -3.68 1.87 9.31
CA GLY A 98 -2.94 1.58 8.09
C GLY A 98 -1.73 2.52 7.90
N PRO A 99 -0.86 2.21 6.92
CA PRO A 99 0.42 2.91 6.76
C PRO A 99 0.30 4.34 6.18
N PHE A 100 -0.91 4.85 5.98
CA PHE A 100 -1.17 6.04 5.17
C PHE A 100 -0.59 7.33 5.78
N ASP A 101 -0.47 7.40 7.10
CA ASP A 101 0.07 8.55 7.83
C ASP A 101 1.60 8.56 7.92
N GLN A 102 2.25 7.45 7.60
CA GLN A 102 3.70 7.24 7.80
C GLN A 102 4.44 7.16 6.46
N LEU A 103 4.78 8.29 5.82
CA LEU A 103 5.58 8.27 4.58
C LEU A 103 7.09 8.27 4.88
N PRO A 104 7.94 7.80 3.93
CA PRO A 104 9.36 7.58 4.16
C PRO A 104 10.22 8.86 4.15
N ASP A 105 9.85 9.89 4.91
CA ASP A 105 10.40 11.26 4.83
C ASP A 105 11.92 11.35 4.90
N ASN A 106 12.51 10.54 5.78
CA ASN A 106 13.96 10.50 6.00
C ASN A 106 14.72 9.69 4.93
N PHE A 107 14.00 9.03 4.02
CA PHE A 107 14.56 8.07 3.07
C PHE A 107 14.21 8.38 1.61
N ILE A 108 13.33 9.36 1.33
CA ILE A 108 12.96 9.74 -0.04
C ILE A 108 14.06 10.60 -0.66
N PRO A 109 14.72 10.14 -1.73
CA PRO A 109 15.69 10.95 -2.46
C PRO A 109 14.98 12.01 -3.31
N GLY A 110 15.32 13.28 -3.08
CA GLY A 110 14.81 14.42 -3.85
C GLY A 110 13.28 14.54 -3.78
N ASP A 111 12.66 14.75 -4.95
CA ASP A 111 11.22 15.02 -5.09
C ASP A 111 10.45 13.82 -5.64
N ARG A 112 10.98 12.60 -5.44
CA ARG A 112 10.39 11.37 -6.01
C ARG A 112 8.95 11.15 -5.56
N LEU A 113 8.68 11.31 -4.26
CA LEU A 113 7.34 11.16 -3.71
C LEU A 113 6.39 12.21 -4.29
N GLN A 114 6.78 13.49 -4.26
CA GLN A 114 5.97 14.57 -4.83
C GLN A 114 5.64 14.34 -6.31
N ARG A 115 6.59 13.92 -7.13
CA ARG A 115 6.32 13.61 -8.55
C ARG A 115 5.34 12.45 -8.73
N ALA A 116 5.43 11.41 -7.88
CA ALA A 116 4.49 10.30 -7.91
C ALA A 116 3.08 10.79 -7.52
N ILE A 117 2.97 11.60 -6.46
CA ILE A 117 1.69 12.19 -6.02
C ILE A 117 1.10 13.07 -7.13
N LEU A 118 1.87 13.97 -7.73
CA LEU A 118 1.39 14.83 -8.82
C LEU A 118 1.04 14.03 -10.09
N SER A 119 1.63 12.85 -10.29
CA SER A 119 1.26 11.97 -11.40
C SER A 119 -0.10 11.31 -11.17
N ALA A 120 -0.41 10.93 -9.93
CA ALA A 120 -1.68 10.37 -9.50
C ALA A 120 -2.79 11.43 -9.36
N SER A 121 -2.46 12.58 -8.77
CA SER A 121 -3.36 13.70 -8.46
C SER A 121 -2.76 15.03 -8.96
N PRO A 122 -2.86 15.33 -10.26
CA PRO A 122 -2.34 16.58 -10.83
C PRO A 122 -2.93 17.84 -10.20
N GLU A 123 -4.15 17.77 -9.67
CA GLU A 123 -4.83 18.86 -8.96
C GLU A 123 -4.06 19.35 -7.72
N MET A 124 -3.15 18.55 -7.18
CA MET A 124 -2.34 18.90 -6.02
C MET A 124 -1.13 19.80 -6.35
N GLU A 125 -0.94 20.18 -7.62
CA GLU A 125 0.15 21.06 -8.04
C GLU A 125 0.13 22.39 -7.26
N GLY A 126 1.26 22.71 -6.62
CA GLY A 126 1.40 23.92 -5.80
C GLY A 126 0.72 23.85 -4.42
N GLN A 127 0.05 22.73 -4.09
CA GLN A 127 -0.65 22.55 -2.82
C GLN A 127 0.13 21.72 -1.80
N MET A 128 1.35 21.29 -2.13
CA MET A 128 2.18 20.46 -1.25
C MET A 128 3.68 20.69 -1.41
N ASP A 129 4.42 20.43 -0.34
CA ASP A 129 5.88 20.33 -0.35
C ASP A 129 6.35 19.03 -1.03
N ARG A 130 7.67 18.81 -1.02
CA ARG A 130 8.30 17.62 -1.64
C ARG A 130 7.92 16.27 -0.98
N LEU A 131 7.35 16.31 0.21
CA LEU A 131 6.98 15.17 1.04
C LEU A 131 5.45 14.96 1.10
N GLY A 132 4.68 15.79 0.40
CA GLY A 132 3.22 15.72 0.37
C GLY A 132 2.53 16.47 1.51
N ASN A 133 3.24 17.30 2.29
CA ASN A 133 2.63 18.13 3.32
C ASN A 133 2.05 19.40 2.70
N SER A 134 0.92 19.90 3.20
CA SER A 134 0.40 21.22 2.85
C SER A 134 1.38 22.34 3.23
N PRO A 135 1.28 23.55 2.63
CA PRO A 135 2.22 24.64 2.89
C PRO A 135 2.28 25.10 4.36
N ASP A 136 1.19 24.91 5.10
CA ASP A 136 1.09 25.16 6.55
C ASP A 136 1.57 23.98 7.41
N GLY A 137 1.82 22.82 6.78
CA GLY A 137 2.20 21.57 7.44
C GLY A 137 1.08 20.90 8.24
N GLU A 138 -0.17 21.36 8.14
CA GLU A 138 -1.29 20.83 8.92
C GLU A 138 -1.87 19.54 8.34
N THR A 139 -1.76 19.36 7.04
CA THR A 139 -2.33 18.20 6.33
C THR A 139 -1.28 17.51 5.47
N ARG A 140 -1.50 16.22 5.23
CA ARG A 140 -0.63 15.37 4.45
C ARG A 140 -1.45 14.66 3.38
N TYR A 141 -0.88 14.52 2.18
CA TYR A 141 -1.50 13.74 1.13
C TYR A 141 -1.68 12.28 1.56
N LEU A 142 -2.93 11.82 1.54
CA LEU A 142 -3.33 10.49 1.96
C LEU A 142 -2.98 9.46 0.88
N ILE A 143 -2.12 8.50 1.21
CA ILE A 143 -1.81 7.36 0.34
C ILE A 143 -2.40 6.09 0.96
N ALA A 144 -3.66 5.80 0.63
CA ALA A 144 -4.40 4.62 1.11
C ALA A 144 -5.00 3.83 -0.06
N PRO A 145 -4.17 3.16 -0.90
CA PRO A 145 -4.61 2.48 -2.12
C PRO A 145 -5.24 1.10 -1.86
N TYR A 146 -5.82 0.88 -0.68
CA TYR A 146 -6.35 -0.41 -0.21
C TYR A 146 -7.80 -0.28 0.24
N LEU A 147 -8.52 -1.40 0.25
CA LEU A 147 -9.90 -1.46 0.70
C LEU A 147 -9.98 -1.29 2.23
N GLN A 148 -10.87 -0.43 2.72
CA GLN A 148 -11.28 -0.48 4.12
C GLN A 148 -12.42 -1.49 4.24
N TYR A 149 -12.14 -2.67 4.80
CA TYR A 149 -13.10 -3.78 4.85
C TYR A 149 -13.60 -4.00 6.27
N GLU A 150 -14.88 -4.30 6.42
CA GLU A 150 -15.48 -4.71 7.69
C GLU A 150 -15.54 -6.24 7.76
N GLU A 151 -16.03 -6.85 6.69
CA GLU A 151 -16.18 -8.29 6.56
C GLU A 151 -15.13 -8.87 5.62
N GLU A 152 -14.61 -10.06 5.97
CA GLU A 152 -13.61 -10.73 5.15
C GLU A 152 -14.11 -11.00 3.72
N SER A 153 -15.42 -11.22 3.56
CA SER A 153 -16.09 -11.46 2.27
C SER A 153 -15.86 -10.33 1.26
N GLU A 154 -15.67 -9.09 1.71
CA GLU A 154 -15.44 -7.93 0.83
C GLU A 154 -14.09 -8.00 0.11
N LEU A 155 -13.14 -8.77 0.66
CA LEU A 155 -11.85 -9.04 0.00
C LEU A 155 -12.02 -9.88 -1.28
N SER A 156 -13.22 -10.42 -1.56
CA SER A 156 -13.48 -11.13 -2.80
C SER A 156 -13.31 -10.22 -4.02
N LEU A 157 -13.60 -8.92 -3.88
CA LEU A 157 -13.38 -7.90 -4.93
C LEU A 157 -11.94 -7.93 -5.46
N VAL A 158 -10.97 -8.06 -4.56
CA VAL A 158 -9.55 -8.16 -4.92
C VAL A 158 -9.27 -9.51 -5.59
N SER A 159 -9.67 -10.60 -4.92
CA SER A 159 -9.32 -11.95 -5.38
C SER A 159 -9.94 -12.32 -6.72
N GLU A 160 -11.19 -11.92 -6.97
CA GLU A 160 -11.92 -12.19 -8.20
C GLU A 160 -11.33 -11.39 -9.37
N CYS A 161 -11.05 -10.10 -9.18
CA CYS A 161 -10.36 -9.28 -10.18
C CYS A 161 -8.99 -9.89 -10.51
N ALA A 162 -8.18 -10.10 -9.48
CA ALA A 162 -6.81 -10.57 -9.63
C ALA A 162 -6.72 -12.00 -10.19
N ALA A 163 -7.76 -12.82 -10.12
CA ALA A 163 -7.80 -14.16 -10.70
C ALA A 163 -8.04 -14.18 -12.21
N HIS A 164 -8.71 -13.16 -12.77
CA HIS A 164 -9.12 -13.15 -14.18
C HIS A 164 -8.30 -12.20 -15.06
N GLU A 165 -7.71 -11.16 -14.47
CA GLU A 165 -6.96 -10.15 -15.23
C GLU A 165 -5.53 -10.59 -15.54
N GLU A 166 -4.95 -10.07 -16.62
CA GLU A 166 -3.55 -10.34 -16.99
C GLU A 166 -2.76 -9.04 -17.02
N LEU A 167 -1.43 -9.12 -17.11
CA LEU A 167 -0.59 -7.92 -17.19
C LEU A 167 -0.91 -7.10 -18.47
N PRO A 168 -0.94 -5.76 -18.40
CA PRO A 168 -0.71 -4.92 -17.21
C PRO A 168 -1.97 -4.68 -16.35
N VAL A 169 -3.17 -5.01 -16.84
CA VAL A 169 -4.47 -4.70 -16.21
C VAL A 169 -4.58 -5.27 -14.79
N TYR A 170 -3.98 -6.43 -14.55
CA TYR A 170 -3.93 -7.12 -13.26
C TYR A 170 -3.58 -6.20 -12.07
N TYR A 171 -2.67 -5.23 -12.23
CA TYR A 171 -2.28 -4.35 -11.11
C TYR A 171 -3.35 -3.30 -10.75
N ASN A 172 -4.35 -3.05 -11.60
CA ASN A 172 -5.51 -2.22 -11.23
C ASN A 172 -6.36 -2.86 -10.13
N CYS A 173 -6.32 -4.18 -9.97
CA CYS A 173 -7.07 -4.91 -8.93
C CYS A 173 -6.65 -4.54 -7.50
N PHE A 174 -5.50 -3.87 -7.33
CA PHE A 174 -4.94 -3.51 -6.02
C PHE A 174 -4.89 -2.00 -5.80
N SER A 175 -5.60 -1.22 -6.60
CA SER A 175 -5.63 0.24 -6.50
C SER A 175 -7.04 0.71 -6.16
N PHE A 176 -7.27 0.94 -4.87
CA PHE A 176 -8.53 1.52 -4.38
C PHE A 176 -8.31 3.01 -4.14
N VAL A 177 -8.59 3.84 -5.16
CA VAL A 177 -8.58 5.30 -5.00
C VAL A 177 -9.88 5.68 -4.29
N GLY A 178 -9.76 6.46 -3.21
CA GLY A 178 -10.83 6.78 -2.26
C GLY A 178 -12.24 6.86 -2.85
N LEU A 179 -13.12 5.99 -2.35
CA LEU A 179 -14.57 6.14 -2.42
C LEU A 179 -15.05 7.26 -1.49
#